data_AF-A0AAD1RJE3-F1
#
_entry.id   AF-A0AAD1RJE3-F1
#
_cell.length_a   1.000
_cell.length_b   1.000
_cell.length_c   1.000
_cell.angle_alpha   90.00
_cell.angle_beta   90.00
_cell.angle_gamma   90.00
#
_symmetry.space_group_name_H-M   'P 1'
#
loop_
_entity.id
_entity.type
_entity.pdbx_description
1 polymer ?
#
loop_
_entity_poly.entity_id
_entity_poly.type
_entity_poly.pdbx_seq_one_letter_code
_entity_poly.pdbx_strand_id
1 'polypeptide(L)'
;MANNAGFLVQEIIVAPGEHPLQYKYTFWYSRRTPSRPASTHNYEQNIRQFGTVASVEQFWRIYSHIVRPGDLTGYSDFHLFKDGIKPMWEDEANKNGGKWIIRLRKGLASRFWENIILAMLGEQFMVGEEICGVVVSIRFQVGYSQSCSLM
;
A
#
# COMPACT_ATOMS: atom_id res chain seq x y z
N MET A 1 9.85 -11.63 -34.85
CA MET A 1 10.24 -10.39 -34.15
C MET A 1 8.97 -9.81 -33.57
N ALA A 2 8.66 -10.12 -32.31
CA ALA A 2 7.45 -9.61 -31.63
C ALA A 2 7.87 -8.39 -30.82
N ASN A 3 7.20 -7.27 -31.09
CA ASN A 3 7.50 -5.96 -30.52
C ASN A 3 7.30 -5.99 -29.00
N ASN A 4 8.43 -5.90 -28.29
CA ASN A 4 8.50 -5.70 -26.86
C ASN A 4 8.09 -4.23 -26.61
N ALA A 5 6.79 -3.98 -26.53
CA ALA A 5 6.27 -2.71 -26.04
C ALA A 5 6.61 -2.65 -24.55
N GLY A 6 7.84 -2.19 -24.25
CA GLY A 6 8.24 -1.80 -22.92
C GLY A 6 7.17 -0.86 -22.38
N PHE A 7 6.61 -1.24 -21.24
CA PHE A 7 5.75 -0.38 -20.45
C PHE A 7 6.53 0.90 -20.22
N LEU A 8 6.16 1.98 -20.92
CA LEU A 8 6.73 3.29 -20.65
C LEU A 8 6.39 3.59 -19.19
N VAL A 9 7.41 3.64 -18.33
CA VAL A 9 7.25 4.15 -16.97
C VAL A 9 6.84 5.59 -17.15
N GLN A 10 5.54 5.86 -17.07
CA GLN A 10 5.05 7.21 -17.27
C GLN A 10 5.57 8.03 -16.10
N GLU A 11 6.50 8.93 -16.40
CA GLU A 11 7.09 9.78 -15.39
C GLU A 11 5.97 10.57 -14.71
N ILE A 12 5.83 10.37 -13.40
CA ILE A 12 4.82 11.08 -12.64
C ILE A 12 5.31 12.50 -12.36
N ILE A 13 4.58 13.46 -12.93
CA ILE A 13 4.89 14.89 -12.87
C ILE A 13 3.88 15.54 -11.91
N VAL A 14 4.37 16.40 -11.02
CA VAL A 14 3.52 17.25 -10.17
C VAL A 14 3.09 18.46 -10.99
N ALA A 15 1.79 18.62 -11.20
CA ALA A 15 1.27 19.72 -12.03
C ALA A 15 1.39 21.07 -11.30
N PRO A 16 1.47 22.21 -12.03
CA PRO A 16 1.43 23.52 -11.41
C PRO A 16 0.16 23.69 -10.55
N GLY A 17 0.33 24.12 -9.30
CA GLY A 17 -0.76 24.30 -8.35
C GLY A 17 -1.12 23.05 -7.53
N GLU A 18 -0.50 21.90 -7.78
CA GLU A 18 -0.57 20.74 -6.90
C GLU A 18 0.43 20.86 -5.74
N HIS A 19 0.10 20.22 -4.62
CA HIS A 19 0.93 20.19 -3.41
C HIS A 19 1.85 18.96 -3.46
N PRO A 20 3.17 19.12 -3.67
CA PRO A 20 4.08 17.99 -3.78
C PRO A 20 4.18 17.22 -2.46
N LEU A 21 4.26 15.89 -2.58
CA LEU A 21 4.63 15.02 -1.47
C LEU A 21 6.15 14.96 -1.33
N GLN A 22 6.64 14.68 -0.12
CA GLN A 22 8.08 14.51 0.14
C GLN A 22 8.68 13.37 -0.67
N TYR A 23 7.93 12.26 -0.78
CA TYR A 23 8.27 11.10 -1.59
C TYR A 23 7.12 10.78 -2.55
N LYS A 24 7.44 10.09 -3.65
CA LYS A 24 6.43 9.43 -4.47
C LYS A 24 5.96 8.18 -3.74
N TYR A 25 4.67 7.84 -3.86
CA TYR A 25 4.12 6.63 -3.26
C TYR A 25 3.34 5.82 -4.28
N THR A 26 3.44 4.50 -4.19
CA THR A 26 2.79 3.55 -5.08
C THR A 26 1.79 2.71 -4.30
N PHE A 27 0.55 2.69 -4.80
CA PHE A 27 -0.53 1.87 -4.30
C PHE A 27 -0.47 0.46 -4.88
N TRP A 28 -0.65 -0.53 -4.00
CA TRP A 28 -0.74 -1.93 -4.37
C TRP A 28 -1.96 -2.59 -3.75
N TYR A 29 -2.46 -3.62 -4.42
CA TYR A 29 -3.53 -4.49 -3.93
C TYR A 29 -3.13 -5.95 -4.09
N SER A 30 -3.43 -6.77 -3.09
CA SER A 30 -3.32 -8.23 -3.21
C SER A 30 -4.54 -8.94 -2.64
N ARG A 31 -4.95 -10.02 -3.30
CA ARG A 31 -6.03 -10.89 -2.83
C ARG A 31 -5.52 -12.31 -2.67
N ARG A 32 -5.81 -12.93 -1.54
CA ARG A 32 -5.41 -14.30 -1.22
C ARG A 32 -6.61 -15.23 -1.27
N THR A 33 -6.45 -16.38 -1.91
CA THR A 33 -7.40 -17.50 -1.79
C THR A 33 -6.98 -18.39 -0.62
N PRO A 34 -7.86 -18.73 0.33
CA PRO A 34 -7.51 -19.53 1.52
C PRO A 34 -6.95 -20.93 1.21
N SER A 35 -7.25 -21.46 0.03
CA SER A 35 -7.03 -22.86 -0.35
C SER A 35 -5.65 -23.19 -0.91
N ARG A 36 -4.72 -22.22 -1.03
CA ARG A 36 -3.37 -22.47 -1.56
C ARG A 36 -2.30 -21.98 -0.57
N PRO A 37 -1.32 -22.82 -0.20
CA PRO A 37 -0.13 -22.35 0.49
C PRO A 37 0.53 -21.23 -0.35
N ALA A 38 0.72 -20.07 0.26
CA ALA A 38 1.42 -18.97 -0.39
C ALA A 38 2.91 -19.29 -0.43
N SER A 39 3.42 -19.80 -1.55
CA SER A 39 4.85 -19.73 -1.85
C SER A 39 5.23 -18.29 -2.17
N THR A 40 6.49 -17.91 -1.98
CA THR A 40 7.01 -16.56 -2.33
C THR A 40 6.67 -16.18 -3.78
N HIS A 41 6.82 -17.13 -4.72
CA HIS A 41 6.43 -16.95 -6.12
C HIS A 41 4.93 -16.65 -6.30
N ASN A 42 4.06 -17.28 -5.51
CA ASN A 42 2.63 -16.99 -5.54
C ASN A 42 2.32 -15.60 -4.96
N TYR A 43 3.11 -15.06 -4.03
CA TYR A 43 2.85 -13.75 -3.45
C TYR A 43 3.17 -12.62 -4.44
N GLU A 44 4.34 -12.66 -5.08
CA GLU A 44 4.74 -11.65 -6.08
C GLU A 44 3.76 -11.60 -7.26
N GLN A 45 3.21 -12.75 -7.69
CA GLN A 45 2.20 -12.79 -8.75
C GLN A 45 0.82 -12.26 -8.35
N ASN A 46 0.51 -12.22 -7.05
CA ASN A 46 -0.80 -11.82 -6.53
C ASN A 46 -0.86 -10.37 -6.03
N ILE A 47 0.27 -9.67 -6.02
CA ILE A 47 0.32 -8.25 -5.70
C ILE A 47 0.40 -7.41 -6.97
N ARG A 48 -0.47 -6.42 -7.08
CA ARG A 48 -0.59 -5.57 -8.26
C ARG A 48 -0.51 -4.11 -7.89
N GLN A 49 0.37 -3.39 -8.56
CA GLN A 49 0.36 -1.93 -8.56
C GLN A 49 -0.89 -1.44 -9.30
N PHE A 50 -1.50 -0.37 -8.83
CA PHE A 50 -2.61 0.27 -9.55
C PHE A 50 -2.51 1.79 -9.64
N GLY A 51 -1.47 2.39 -9.06
CA GLY A 51 -1.15 3.79 -9.31
C GLY A 51 -0.04 4.31 -8.42
N THR A 52 0.71 5.29 -8.94
CA THR A 52 1.73 6.05 -8.23
C THR A 52 1.25 7.48 -8.09
N VAL A 53 1.65 8.18 -7.03
CA VAL A 53 1.29 9.57 -6.74
C VAL A 53 2.52 10.36 -6.29
N ALA A 54 2.60 11.62 -6.69
CA ALA A 54 3.66 12.55 -6.31
C ALA A 54 3.14 13.84 -5.66
N SER A 55 1.83 14.02 -5.60
CA SER A 55 1.16 15.16 -4.97
C SER A 55 -0.07 14.75 -4.17
N VAL A 56 -0.54 15.64 -3.29
CA VAL A 56 -1.74 15.45 -2.47
C VAL A 56 -2.98 15.29 -3.36
N GLU A 57 -3.08 16.05 -4.45
CA GLU A 57 -4.19 16.00 -5.40
C GLU A 57 -4.21 14.67 -6.16
N GLN A 58 -3.04 14.18 -6.57
CA GLN A 58 -2.91 12.88 -7.21
C GLN A 58 -3.31 11.75 -6.25
N PHE A 59 -2.92 11.85 -4.98
CA PHE A 59 -3.39 10.95 -3.93
C PHE A 59 -4.92 10.93 -3.86
N TRP A 60 -5.57 12.09 -3.71
CA TRP A 60 -7.03 12.15 -3.61
C TRP A 60 -7.75 11.71 -4.89
N ARG A 61 -7.16 11.92 -6.06
CA ARG A 61 -7.70 11.43 -7.34
C ARG A 61 -7.81 9.91 -7.37
N ILE A 62 -6.82 9.20 -6.83
CA ILE A 62 -6.87 7.74 -6.71
C ILE A 62 -7.75 7.33 -5.52
N TYR A 63 -7.47 7.87 -4.33
CA TYR A 63 -8.08 7.44 -3.08
C TYR A 63 -9.61 7.62 -3.04
N SER A 64 -10.14 8.65 -3.70
CA SER A 64 -11.59 8.85 -3.82
C SER A 64 -12.31 7.77 -4.64
N HIS A 65 -11.60 7.01 -5.47
CA HIS A 65 -12.15 5.98 -6.36
C HIS A 65 -11.89 4.55 -5.88
N ILE A 66 -11.14 4.36 -4.79
CA ILE A 66 -10.91 3.02 -4.24
C ILE A 66 -12.00 2.61 -3.24
N VAL A 67 -12.28 1.31 -3.19
CA VAL A 67 -13.14 0.71 -2.16
C VAL A 67 -12.48 0.86 -0.80
N ARG A 68 -13.24 1.28 0.22
CA ARG A 68 -12.69 1.40 1.58
C ARG A 68 -12.31 0.03 2.13
N PRO A 69 -11.24 -0.10 2.94
CA PRO A 69 -10.80 -1.38 3.48
C PRO A 69 -11.92 -2.15 4.22
N GLY A 70 -12.80 -1.46 4.94
CA GLY A 70 -13.93 -2.06 5.65
C GLY A 70 -14.99 -2.71 4.77
N ASP A 71 -15.07 -2.32 3.49
CA ASP A 71 -16.06 -2.80 2.52
C ASP A 71 -15.49 -3.89 1.60
N LEU A 72 -14.19 -4.19 1.71
CA LEU A 72 -13.57 -5.27 0.97
C LEU A 72 -14.07 -6.64 1.45
N THR A 73 -14.25 -7.55 0.50
CA THR A 73 -14.61 -8.95 0.77
C THR A 73 -13.42 -9.88 0.57
N GLY A 74 -13.42 -10.99 1.33
CA GLY A 74 -12.35 -11.99 1.31
C GLY A 74 -11.04 -11.54 1.97
N TYR A 75 -9.99 -12.35 1.79
CA TYR A 75 -8.66 -12.09 2.31
C TYR A 75 -7.93 -11.15 1.36
N SER A 76 -7.91 -9.87 1.69
CA SER A 76 -7.39 -8.81 0.82
C SER A 76 -6.43 -7.90 1.59
N ASP A 77 -5.49 -7.28 0.89
CA ASP A 77 -4.55 -6.31 1.43
C ASP A 77 -4.46 -5.09 0.51
N PHE A 78 -4.48 -3.89 1.09
CA PHE A 78 -3.97 -2.68 0.43
C PHE A 78 -2.60 -2.34 0.99
N HIS A 79 -1.72 -1.87 0.12
CA HIS A 79 -0.39 -1.41 0.48
C HIS A 79 -0.14 -0.03 -0.14
N LEU A 80 0.48 0.86 0.61
CA LEU A 80 0.96 2.16 0.12
C LEU A 80 2.42 2.28 0.54
N PHE A 81 3.33 2.22 -0.42
CA PHE A 81 4.77 2.19 -0.19
C PHE A 81 5.44 3.34 -0.91
N LYS A 82 6.59 3.80 -0.43
CA LYS A 82 7.44 4.72 -1.20
C LYS A 82 7.74 4.09 -2.56
N ASP A 83 7.75 4.93 -3.60
CA ASP A 83 8.00 4.46 -4.95
C ASP A 83 9.38 3.80 -5.06
N GLY A 84 9.47 2.71 -5.82
CA GLY A 84 10.67 1.87 -5.89
C GLY A 84 10.81 0.82 -4.78
N ILE A 85 10.03 0.88 -3.69
CA ILE A 85 10.02 -0.16 -2.64
C ILE A 85 8.86 -1.12 -2.87
N LYS A 86 9.14 -2.40 -3.08
CA LYS A 86 8.11 -3.43 -3.14
C LYS A 86 7.64 -3.79 -1.72
N PRO A 87 6.33 -3.99 -1.47
CA PRO A 87 5.79 -4.37 -0.16
C PRO A 87 5.99 -5.87 0.14
N MET A 88 7.26 -6.26 0.18
CA MET A 88 7.74 -7.62 0.41
C MET A 88 9.05 -7.58 1.18
N TRP A 89 9.27 -8.57 2.03
CA TRP A 89 10.42 -8.60 2.95
C TRP A 89 11.74 -8.86 2.20
N GLU A 90 11.66 -9.42 0.99
CA GLU A 90 12.80 -9.63 0.10
C GLU A 90 13.32 -8.34 -0.54
N ASP A 91 12.55 -7.24 -0.49
CA ASP A 91 13.01 -5.94 -0.99
C ASP A 91 14.18 -5.43 -0.15
N GLU A 92 15.19 -4.85 -0.81
CA GLU A 92 16.42 -4.38 -0.18
C GLU A 92 16.17 -3.34 0.91
N ALA A 93 15.12 -2.51 0.77
CA ALA A 93 14.75 -1.53 1.80
C ALA A 93 14.09 -2.18 3.02
N ASN A 94 13.43 -3.34 2.85
CA ASN A 94 12.67 -4.01 3.91
C ASN A 94 13.44 -5.13 4.62
N LYS A 95 14.47 -5.71 3.98
CA LYS A 95 15.11 -6.97 4.44
C LYS A 95 15.73 -6.92 5.84
N ASN A 96 16.17 -5.74 6.28
CA ASN A 96 16.75 -5.51 7.60
C ASN A 96 15.80 -4.73 8.54
N GLY A 97 14.55 -4.55 8.11
CA GLY A 97 13.55 -3.75 8.82
C GLY A 97 12.64 -4.56 9.74
N GLY A 98 11.51 -3.96 10.09
CA GLY A 98 10.48 -4.56 10.93
C GLY A 98 9.10 -4.07 10.53
N LYS A 99 8.09 -4.40 11.34
CA LYS A 99 6.78 -3.76 11.21
C LYS A 99 6.03 -3.67 12.53
N TRP A 100 5.35 -2.56 12.74
CA TRP A 100 4.42 -2.38 13.86
C TRP A 100 3.04 -2.83 13.44
N ILE A 101 2.50 -3.87 14.10
CA ILE A 101 1.18 -4.44 13.75
C ILE A 101 0.15 -4.05 14.79
N ILE A 102 -0.94 -3.42 14.34
CA ILE A 102 -2.11 -3.12 15.17
C ILE A 102 -3.28 -3.98 14.69
N ARG A 103 -3.82 -4.81 15.59
CA ARG A 103 -5.02 -5.61 15.33
C ARG A 103 -6.27 -4.81 15.66
N LEU A 104 -7.18 -4.73 14.71
CA LEU A 104 -8.38 -3.91 14.76
C LEU A 104 -9.63 -4.78 14.79
N ARG A 105 -10.61 -4.34 15.59
CA ARG A 105 -11.97 -4.89 15.54
C ARG A 105 -12.62 -4.51 14.20
N LYS A 106 -13.56 -5.33 13.74
CA LYS A 106 -14.29 -5.08 12.50
C LYS A 106 -14.94 -3.68 12.52
N GLY A 107 -14.82 -2.95 11.42
CA GLY A 107 -15.41 -1.61 11.27
C GLY A 107 -14.45 -0.46 11.59
N LEU A 108 -13.28 -0.72 12.18
CA LEU A 108 -12.29 0.31 12.48
C LEU A 108 -11.24 0.51 11.38
N ALA A 109 -11.04 -0.49 10.50
CA ALA A 109 -9.94 -0.46 9.52
C ALA A 109 -10.00 0.73 8.56
N SER A 110 -11.17 1.11 8.04
CA SER A 110 -11.26 2.20 7.06
C SER A 110 -10.74 3.52 7.63
N ARG A 111 -11.19 3.90 8.83
CA ARG A 111 -10.75 5.13 9.49
C ARG A 111 -9.29 5.06 9.92
N PHE A 112 -8.85 3.91 10.44
CA PHE A 112 -7.47 3.75 10.86
C PHE A 112 -6.51 3.84 9.67
N TRP A 113 -6.85 3.16 8.57
CA TRP A 113 -6.12 3.21 7.31
C TRP A 113 -6.01 4.63 6.76
N GLU A 114 -7.12 5.37 6.70
CA GLU A 114 -7.12 6.77 6.25
C GLU A 114 -6.21 7.64 7.12
N ASN A 115 -6.34 7.56 8.44
CA ASN A 115 -5.51 8.35 9.35
C ASN A 115 -4.01 8.06 9.19
N ILE A 116 -3.63 6.77 9.12
CA ILE A 116 -2.20 6.40 9.10
C ILE A 116 -1.54 6.71 7.75
N ILE A 117 -2.24 6.57 6.62
CA ILE A 117 -1.66 6.94 5.32
C ILE A 117 -1.56 8.45 5.19
N LEU A 118 -2.54 9.22 5.70
CA LEU A 118 -2.44 10.68 5.71
C LEU A 118 -1.30 11.16 6.61
N ALA A 119 -1.10 10.52 7.77
CA ALA A 119 0.04 10.79 8.63
C ALA A 119 1.38 10.48 7.94
N MET A 120 1.46 9.37 7.19
CA MET A 120 2.66 9.02 6.42
C MET A 120 2.94 10.02 5.31
N LEU A 121 1.95 10.32 4.47
CA LEU A 121 2.08 11.26 3.34
C LEU A 121 2.37 12.70 3.80
N GLY A 122 1.87 13.08 4.97
CA GLY A 122 2.14 14.36 5.63
C GLY A 122 3.41 14.36 6.49
N GLU A 123 4.26 13.33 6.38
CA GLU A 123 5.53 13.18 7.11
C GLU A 123 5.42 13.17 8.64
N GLN A 124 4.25 12.95 9.24
CA GLN A 124 3.99 13.16 10.68
C GLN A 124 4.73 12.19 11.64
N PHE A 125 5.43 11.18 11.12
CA PHE A 125 6.20 10.24 11.93
C PHE A 125 7.55 10.81 12.39
N MET A 126 8.11 11.81 11.69
CA MET A 126 9.34 12.52 12.10
C MET A 126 10.55 11.59 12.34
N VAL A 127 10.65 10.49 11.60
CA VAL A 127 11.75 9.50 11.70
C VAL A 127 12.69 9.51 10.48
N GLY A 128 12.63 10.54 9.63
CA GLY A 128 13.44 10.62 8.42
C GLY A 128 13.03 9.57 7.38
N GLU A 129 14.00 8.83 6.83
CA GLU A 129 13.76 7.94 5.70
C GLU A 129 13.25 6.54 6.08
N GLU A 130 13.18 6.23 7.38
CA GLU A 130 12.94 4.89 7.93
C GLU A 130 11.60 4.26 7.52
N ILE A 131 10.56 5.07 7.23
CA ILE A 131 9.25 4.54 6.84
C ILE A 131 9.31 4.04 5.40
N CYS A 132 9.01 2.76 5.21
CA CYS A 132 8.96 2.12 3.89
C CYS A 132 7.53 2.17 3.32
N GLY A 133 6.52 1.90 4.17
CA GLY A 133 5.13 1.92 3.74
C GLY A 133 4.11 1.45 4.79
N VAL A 134 2.85 1.46 4.42
CA VAL A 134 1.74 0.99 5.25
C VAL A 134 0.96 -0.11 4.54
N VAL A 135 0.52 -1.11 5.30
CA VAL A 135 -0.37 -2.18 4.85
C VAL A 135 -1.64 -2.21 5.70
N VAL A 136 -2.80 -2.32 5.08
CA VAL A 136 -4.03 -2.76 5.75
C VAL A 136 -4.47 -4.12 5.22
N SER A 137 -4.69 -5.05 6.13
CA SER A 137 -5.05 -6.43 5.88
C SER A 137 -6.45 -6.74 6.37
N ILE A 138 -7.29 -7.24 5.47
CA ILE A 138 -8.65 -7.70 5.74
C ILE A 138 -8.65 -9.22 5.81
N ARG A 139 -9.13 -9.78 6.92
CA ARG A 139 -9.20 -11.21 7.24
C ARG A 139 -10.59 -11.52 7.77
N PHE A 140 -10.94 -12.81 7.83
CA PHE A 140 -12.14 -13.28 8.52
C PHE A 140 -11.72 -14.09 9.75
N GLN A 141 -11.85 -13.48 10.93
CA GLN A 141 -11.73 -14.14 12.24
C GLN A 141 -12.70 -13.51 13.24
N VAL A 142 -13.16 -14.31 14.20
CA VAL A 142 -13.99 -13.86 15.33
C VAL A 142 -13.11 -13.03 16.28
N GLY A 143 -13.50 -11.78 16.55
CA GLY A 143 -12.79 -10.85 17.45
C GLY A 143 -11.98 -9.76 16.72
N TYR A 144 -10.84 -10.12 16.14
CA TYR A 144 -9.98 -9.22 15.35
C TYR A 144 -9.85 -9.75 13.93
N SER A 145 -10.45 -9.05 12.98
CA SER A 145 -10.49 -9.46 11.57
C SER A 145 -9.62 -8.58 10.68
N GLN A 146 -9.03 -7.53 11.21
CA GLN A 146 -8.31 -6.53 10.43
C GLN A 146 -6.98 -6.19 11.12
N SER A 147 -5.95 -5.88 10.35
CA SER A 147 -4.71 -5.34 10.91
C SER A 147 -4.15 -4.24 10.03
N CYS A 148 -3.57 -3.22 10.65
CA CYS A 148 -2.76 -2.23 9.96
C CYS A 148 -1.30 -2.44 10.38
N SER A 149 -0.37 -2.37 9.42
CA SER A 149 1.06 -2.48 9.66
C SER A 149 1.78 -1.26 9.11
N LEU A 150 2.65 -0.64 9.91
CA LEU A 150 3.64 0.33 9.46
C LEU A 150 4.96 -0.41 9.29
N MET A 151 5.52 -0.42 8.08
CA MET A 151 6.83 -0.97 7.75
C MET A 151 7.86 0.15 7.75
#